data_AF-A0A2K8T2N8-F1
#
_entry.id   AF-A0A2K8T2N8-F1
#
_cell.length_a   1.000
_cell.length_b   1.000
_cell.length_c   1.000
_cell.angle_alpha   90.00
_cell.angle_beta   90.00
_cell.angle_gamma   90.00
#
_symmetry.space_group_name_H-M   'P 1'
#
loop_
_entity.id
_entity.type
_entity.pdbx_description
1 polymer ?
#
loop_
_entity_poly.entity_id
_entity_poly.type
_entity_poly.pdbx_seq_one_letter_code
_entity_poly.pdbx_strand_id
1 'polypeptide(L)'
;MSIPKHWDYPRFALEQRTQRGIILGFYYYPNGTELAEQFGGGWRYALMPNKNSDELFHFQESQIQPLSPEELFRQITTEIDFYQQQINILNRQLTALTGGSTNG
;
A
#
# COMPACT_ATOMS: atom_id res chain seq x y z
N MET A 1 -0.36 6.43 -20.12
CA MET A 1 -0.64 4.98 -20.23
C MET A 1 -2.11 4.85 -20.64
N SER A 2 -2.43 4.19 -21.76
CA SER A 2 -3.82 4.07 -22.24
C SER A 2 -4.34 2.65 -21.98
N ILE A 3 -5.47 2.54 -21.28
CA ILE A 3 -6.18 1.27 -21.12
C ILE A 3 -6.81 0.88 -22.47
N PRO A 4 -6.73 -0.39 -22.91
CA PRO A 4 -7.39 -0.86 -24.13
C PRO A 4 -8.90 -0.55 -24.12
N LYS A 5 -9.45 -0.15 -25.27
CA LYS A 5 -10.82 0.39 -25.40
C LYS A 5 -11.97 -0.53 -24.91
N HIS A 6 -11.70 -1.82 -24.76
CA HIS A 6 -12.69 -2.84 -24.39
C HIS A 6 -12.50 -3.34 -22.95
N TRP A 7 -11.59 -2.73 -22.20
CA TRP A 7 -11.42 -3.03 -20.78
C TRP A 7 -12.18 -1.99 -19.98
N ASP A 8 -12.90 -2.45 -18.97
CA ASP A 8 -13.45 -1.54 -17.97
C ASP A 8 -12.31 -0.77 -17.29
N TYR A 9 -12.61 0.41 -16.75
CA TYR A 9 -11.63 1.14 -15.95
C TYR A 9 -11.45 0.45 -14.58
N PRO A 10 -10.21 0.34 -14.06
CA PRO A 10 -10.00 -0.18 -12.72
C PRO A 10 -10.65 0.77 -11.71
N ARG A 11 -11.43 0.22 -10.79
CA ARG A 11 -12.13 0.98 -9.76
C ARG A 11 -11.17 1.61 -8.73
N PHE A 12 -10.02 0.99 -8.48
CA PHE A 12 -9.06 1.42 -7.46
C PHE A 12 -7.75 1.90 -8.06
N ALA A 13 -7.04 2.75 -7.32
CA ALA A 13 -5.79 3.39 -7.74
C ALA A 13 -4.54 2.73 -7.15
N LEU A 14 -3.37 2.98 -7.76
CA LEU A 14 -2.08 2.59 -7.17
C LEU A 14 -1.88 3.34 -5.86
N GLU A 15 -1.18 2.69 -4.93
CA GLU A 15 -0.91 3.16 -3.57
C GLU A 15 -2.14 3.40 -2.70
N GLN A 16 -3.33 3.08 -3.21
CA GLN A 16 -4.56 3.16 -2.42
C GLN A 16 -4.50 2.15 -1.28
N ARG A 17 -4.73 2.64 -0.06
CA ARG A 17 -4.83 1.82 1.14
C ARG A 17 -6.23 1.20 1.22
N THR A 18 -6.27 -0.08 1.53
CA THR A 18 -7.48 -0.89 1.66
C THR A 18 -7.41 -1.66 2.99
N GLN A 19 -8.51 -2.31 3.38
CA GLN A 19 -8.50 -3.17 4.57
C GLN A 19 -7.56 -4.38 4.43
N ARG A 20 -7.15 -4.74 3.21
CA ARG A 20 -6.27 -5.89 2.91
C ARG A 20 -4.82 -5.49 2.61
N GLY A 21 -4.50 -4.20 2.59
CA GLY A 21 -3.17 -3.72 2.26
C GLY A 21 -3.16 -2.58 1.24
N ILE A 22 -1.98 -2.30 0.70
CA ILE A 22 -1.72 -1.24 -0.27
C ILE A 22 -1.70 -1.83 -1.67
N ILE A 23 -2.43 -1.23 -2.60
CA ILE A 23 -2.44 -1.66 -4.00
C ILE A 23 -1.12 -1.23 -4.67
N LEU A 24 -0.34 -2.18 -5.17
CA LEU A 24 0.93 -1.92 -5.85
C LEU A 24 0.92 -2.26 -7.34
N GLY A 25 -0.12 -2.93 -7.84
CA GLY A 25 -0.21 -3.29 -9.25
C GLY A 25 -1.60 -3.72 -9.68
N PHE A 26 -1.79 -3.73 -10.99
CA PHE A 26 -3.01 -4.19 -11.64
C PHE A 26 -2.68 -5.15 -12.78
N TYR A 27 -3.50 -6.18 -12.92
CA TYR A 27 -3.49 -7.09 -14.05
C TYR A 27 -4.91 -7.21 -14.58
N TYR A 28 -5.08 -7.26 -15.89
CA TYR A 28 -6.38 -7.53 -16.49
C TYR A 28 -6.37 -8.93 -17.07
N TYR A 29 -7.35 -9.75 -16.70
CA TYR A 29 -7.55 -11.09 -17.26
C TYR A 29 -8.69 -11.02 -18.29
N PRO A 30 -8.38 -11.06 -19.60
CA PRO A 30 -9.42 -11.00 -20.64
C PRO A 30 -10.30 -12.26 -20.61
N ASN A 31 -11.60 -12.07 -20.81
CA ASN A 31 -12.54 -13.18 -20.93
C ASN A 31 -12.13 -14.13 -22.07
N GLY A 32 -12.31 -15.44 -21.87
CA GLY A 32 -11.92 -16.47 -22.84
C GLY A 32 -10.43 -16.83 -22.83
N THR A 33 -9.68 -16.39 -21.82
CA THR A 33 -8.31 -16.85 -21.55
C THR A 33 -8.30 -17.86 -20.41
N GLU A 34 -7.31 -18.75 -20.37
CA GLU A 34 -7.15 -19.75 -19.30
C GLU A 34 -7.14 -19.11 -17.90
N LEU A 35 -6.46 -17.97 -17.75
CA LEU A 35 -6.45 -17.21 -16.48
C LEU A 35 -7.85 -16.74 -16.08
N ALA A 36 -8.67 -16.29 -17.04
CA ALA A 36 -10.04 -15.88 -16.76
C ALA A 36 -10.97 -17.08 -16.48
N GLU A 37 -10.71 -18.25 -17.05
CA GLU A 37 -11.44 -19.47 -16.72
C GLU A 37 -11.14 -19.95 -15.29
N GLN A 38 -9.87 -19.90 -14.87
CA GLN A 38 -9.45 -20.34 -13.54
C GLN A 38 -9.81 -19.34 -12.44
N PHE A 39 -9.65 -18.04 -12.72
CA PHE A 39 -9.73 -17.00 -11.69
C PHE A 39 -10.84 -15.99 -11.92
N GLY A 40 -11.67 -16.13 -12.96
CA GLY A 40 -12.64 -15.13 -13.41
C GLY A 40 -11.99 -14.02 -14.26
N GLY A 41 -12.78 -13.38 -15.12
CA GLY A 41 -12.32 -12.24 -15.92
C GLY A 41 -12.22 -10.92 -15.15
N GLY A 42 -11.58 -9.93 -15.78
CA GLY A 42 -11.52 -8.54 -15.31
C GLY A 42 -10.26 -8.19 -14.53
N TRP A 43 -10.33 -7.11 -13.75
CA TRP A 43 -9.20 -6.58 -13.00
C TRP A 43 -8.80 -7.45 -11.80
N ARG A 44 -7.50 -7.60 -11.63
CA ARG A 44 -6.83 -8.19 -10.49
C ARG A 44 -5.89 -7.16 -9.90
N TYR A 45 -5.93 -7.03 -8.59
CA TYR A 45 -5.16 -6.05 -7.86
C TYR A 45 -4.14 -6.78 -7.01
N ALA A 46 -2.87 -6.41 -7.18
CA ALA A 46 -1.79 -6.90 -6.33
C ALA A 46 -1.69 -6.01 -5.10
N LEU A 47 -1.93 -6.59 -3.94
CA LEU A 47 -1.92 -5.92 -2.64
C LEU A 47 -0.75 -6.43 -1.81
N MET A 48 -0.04 -5.48 -1.21
CA MET A 48 0.96 -5.73 -0.18
C MET A 48 0.31 -5.52 1.19
N PRO A 49 0.27 -6.53 2.08
CA PRO A 49 -0.53 -6.48 3.31
C PRO A 49 0.01 -5.46 4.32
N ASN A 50 1.32 -5.22 4.35
CA ASN A 50 1.95 -4.17 5.13
C ASN A 50 3.25 -3.70 4.45
N LYS A 51 3.74 -2.50 4.80
CA LYS A 51 4.91 -1.86 4.14
C LYS A 51 6.23 -2.62 4.25
N ASN A 52 6.33 -3.59 5.16
CA ASN A 52 7.54 -4.37 5.41
C ASN A 52 7.39 -5.82 4.91
N SER A 53 6.36 -6.10 4.12
CA SER A 53 6.09 -7.42 3.57
C SER A 53 6.72 -7.55 2.18
N ASP A 54 7.42 -8.65 1.96
CA ASP A 54 7.89 -9.04 0.61
C ASP A 54 6.80 -9.79 -0.18
N GLU A 55 5.69 -10.14 0.47
CA GLU A 55 4.58 -10.87 -0.15
C GLU A 55 3.58 -9.95 -0.86
N LEU A 56 3.16 -10.37 -2.06
CA LEU A 56 2.11 -9.76 -2.86
C LEU A 56 0.96 -10.75 -3.09
N PHE A 57 -0.25 -10.32 -2.77
CA PHE A 57 -1.46 -11.12 -2.95
C PHE A 57 -2.34 -10.52 -4.04
N HIS A 58 -2.95 -11.39 -4.85
CA HIS A 58 -3.80 -10.97 -5.96
C HIS A 58 -5.26 -11.16 -5.60
N PHE A 59 -6.04 -10.08 -5.69
CA PHE A 59 -7.46 -10.08 -5.37
C PHE A 59 -8.30 -9.63 -6.57
N GLN A 60 -9.50 -10.20 -6.67
CA GLN A 60 -10.52 -9.68 -7.55
C GLN A 60 -11.06 -8.35 -7.03
N GLU A 61 -11.59 -7.52 -7.93
CA GLU A 61 -12.17 -6.22 -7.56
C GLU A 61 -13.23 -6.31 -6.44
N SER A 62 -14.09 -7.34 -6.51
CA SER A 62 -15.16 -7.59 -5.53
C SER A 62 -14.65 -7.93 -4.13
N GLN A 63 -13.39 -8.36 -4.01
CA GLN A 63 -12.76 -8.76 -2.75
C GLN A 63 -12.04 -7.59 -2.07
N ILE A 64 -11.95 -6.43 -2.73
CA ILE A 64 -11.28 -5.25 -2.22
C ILE A 64 -12.28 -4.38 -1.48
N GLN A 65 -11.91 -4.05 -0.24
CA GLN A 65 -12.68 -3.17 0.61
C GLN A 65 -11.84 -1.91 0.87
N PRO A 66 -12.23 -0.75 0.32
CA PRO A 66 -11.54 0.49 0.60
C PRO A 66 -11.69 0.84 2.08
N LEU A 67 -10.70 1.54 2.64
CA LEU A 67 -10.83 2.10 3.97
C LEU A 67 -11.91 3.19 3.99
N SER A 68 -12.63 3.31 5.10
CA SER A 68 -13.42 4.50 5.34
C SER A 68 -12.52 5.74 5.48
N PRO A 69 -13.04 6.96 5.27
CA PRO A 69 -12.28 8.18 5.53
C PRO A 69 -11.68 8.24 6.94
N GLU A 70 -12.43 7.80 7.95
CA GLU A 70 -11.99 7.75 9.35
C GLU A 70 -10.87 6.73 9.57
N GLU A 71 -10.99 5.55 8.96
CA GLU A 71 -9.95 4.51 9.03
C GLU A 71 -8.66 4.98 8.38
N LEU A 72 -8.76 5.61 7.21
CA LEU A 72 -7.63 6.17 6.49
C LEU A 72 -6.96 7.29 7.30
N PHE A 73 -7.76 8.22 7.84
CA PHE A 73 -7.25 9.30 8.68
C PHE A 73 -6.52 8.75 9.91
N ARG A 74 -7.12 7.78 10.60
CA ARG A 74 -6.50 7.12 11.75
C ARG A 74 -5.16 6.47 11.38
N GLN A 75 -5.10 5.71 10.29
CA GLN A 75 -3.86 5.08 9.85
C GLN A 75 -2.76 6.11 9.53
N ILE A 76 -3.10 7.20 8.85
CA ILE A 76 -2.15 8.26 8.52
C ILE A 76 -1.62 8.92 9.79
N THR A 77 -2.50 9.26 10.74
CA THR A 77 -2.10 9.89 12.01
C THR A 77 -1.20 8.97 12.84
N THR A 78 -1.56 7.69 12.98
CA THR A 78 -0.71 6.71 13.68
C THR A 78 0.67 6.57 13.03
N GLU A 79 0.73 6.59 11.69
CA GLU A 79 2.00 6.53 10.96
C GLU A 79 2.85 7.80 11.17
N ILE A 80 2.23 8.98 11.18
CA ILE A 80 2.91 10.25 11.49
C ILE A 80 3.49 10.21 12.91
N ASP A 81 2.69 9.81 13.91
CA ASP A 81 3.09 9.76 15.31
C ASP A 81 4.30 8.82 15.50
N PHE A 82 4.27 7.65 14.84
CA PHE A 82 5.38 6.70 14.85
C PHE A 82 6.68 7.30 14.33
N TYR A 83 6.66 7.97 13.16
CA TYR A 83 7.87 8.57 12.61
C TYR A 83 8.37 9.76 13.44
N GLN A 84 7.47 10.57 14.01
CA GLN A 84 7.85 11.65 14.91
C GLN A 84 8.58 11.13 16.16
N GLN A 85 8.12 10.01 16.73
CA GLN A 85 8.81 9.35 17.83
C GLN A 85 10.22 8.88 17.44
N GLN A 86 10.37 8.26 16.27
CA GLN A 86 11.70 7.83 15.79
C GLN A 86 12.65 9.01 15.60
N ILE A 87 12.18 10.09 14.97
CA ILE A 87 12.95 11.32 14.77
C ILE A 87 13.41 11.88 16.13
N ASN A 88 12.52 11.92 17.12
CA ASN A 88 12.86 12.40 18.46
C ASN A 88 13.94 11.55 19.15
N ILE A 89 13.88 10.22 19.00
CA ILE A 89 14.90 9.31 19.54
C ILE A 89 16.25 9.56 18.85
N LEU A 90 16.26 9.61 17.52
CA LEU A 90 17.48 9.86 16.73
C LEU A 90 18.11 11.21 17.08
N ASN A 91 17.31 12.27 17.23
CA ASN A 91 17.80 13.58 17.63
C ASN A 91 18.46 13.57 19.02
N ARG A 92 17.88 12.85 19.99
CA ARG A 92 18.49 12.71 21.32
C ARG A 92 19.83 11.97 21.26
N GLN A 93 19.92 10.92 20.45
CA GLN A 93 21.16 10.18 20.24
C GLN A 93 22.24 11.06 19.61
N LEU A 94 21.88 11.85 18.58
CA LEU A 94 22.79 12.81 17.96
C LEU A 94 23.31 13.85 18.96
N THR A 95 22.43 14.46 19.76
CA THR A 95 22.82 15.43 20.79
C THR A 95 23.74 14.84 21.84
N ALA A 96 23.53 13.59 22.26
CA ALA A 96 24.41 12.92 23.21
C ALA A 96 25.82 12.69 22.64
N LEU A 97 25.93 12.33 21.36
CA LEU A 97 27.20 12.13 20.67
C LEU A 97 27.95 13.46 20.44
N THR A 98 27.24 14.51 20.00
CA THR A 98 27.86 15.81 19.72
C THR A 98 28.18 16.60 20.99
N GLY A 99 27.33 16.53 22.02
CA GLY A 99 27.58 17.16 23.32
C GLY A 99 28.67 16.45 24.16
N GLY A 100 28.92 15.16 23.90
CA GLY A 100 30.03 14.42 24.50
C GLY A 100 31.41 14.76 23.90
N SER A 101 31.45 15.28 22.66
CA SER A 101 32.70 15.59 21.96
C SER A 101 33.30 16.96 22.32
N THR A 102 32.57 17.84 23.01
CA THR A 102 33.02 19.20 23.40
C THR A 102 33.71 19.28 24.76
N ASN A 103 33.95 18.15 25.44
CA ASN A 103 34.63 18.08 26.74
C ASN A 103 36.01 17.39 26.63
N GLY A 104 36.84 17.80 25.67
CA GLY A 104 38.22 17.35 25.49
C GLY A 104 39.17 18.53 25.29
#